data_AF-A0A1I1LZ52-F1
#
_entry.id   AF-A0A1I1LZ52-F1
#
_cell.length_a   1.000
_cell.length_b   1.000
_cell.length_c   1.000
_cell.angle_alpha   90.00
_cell.angle_beta   90.00
_cell.angle_gamma   90.00
#
_symmetry.space_group_name_H-M   'P 1'
#
loop_
_entity.id
_entity.type
_entity.pdbx_description
1 polymer ?
#
loop_
_entity_poly.entity_id
_entity_poly.type
_entity_poly.pdbx_seq_one_letter_code
_entity_poly.pdbx_strand_id
1 'polypeptide(L)'
;MLVARMNWMQIEDQAKRDDRCVLPLGCVEQHAYLSLATDAILSERIAAEAAEPLGIPVFPVLAYGMTPGFTAYPGTISLRMTTYIALIEDLLEGVYRSGFRRIVLVNGHGGNAPVMTAVTEWMGRRPDASVKMHNWWAGPRFQKAVKATDPAASHASWMENFPWTRLEGVTLPDGVKPPFDAALYQAASPQRKREILGDGNFHGRYQRPDEEMLALWAVGVEETRAVMVESWP
;
A
#
# COMPACT_ATOMS: atom_id res chain seq x y z
N MET A 1 -16.95 4.65 3.27
CA MET A 1 -17.96 4.32 2.24
C MET A 1 -17.25 3.74 1.03
N LEU A 2 -17.67 2.60 0.47
CA LEU A 2 -16.99 1.99 -0.68
C LEU A 2 -17.64 2.44 -2.00
N VAL A 3 -16.87 3.05 -2.90
CA VAL A 3 -17.37 3.51 -4.21
C VAL A 3 -17.95 2.36 -5.04
N ALA A 4 -17.42 1.14 -4.89
CA ALA A 4 -17.95 -0.07 -5.52
C ALA A 4 -19.43 -0.39 -5.15
N ARG A 5 -19.98 0.28 -4.13
CA ARG A 5 -21.37 0.14 -3.67
C ARG A 5 -22.18 1.44 -3.83
N MET A 6 -21.69 2.36 -4.66
CA MET A 6 -22.31 3.67 -4.89
C MET A 6 -22.61 3.86 -6.37
N ASN A 7 -23.63 4.66 -6.68
CA ASN A 7 -23.84 5.19 -8.02
C ASN A 7 -23.23 6.60 -8.14
N TRP A 8 -23.18 7.14 -9.36
CA TRP A 8 -22.52 8.42 -9.62
C TRP A 8 -23.22 9.61 -8.95
N MET A 9 -24.55 9.58 -8.78
CA MET A 9 -25.28 10.65 -8.09
C MET A 9 -24.91 10.72 -6.61
N GLN A 10 -24.75 9.57 -5.95
CA GLN A 10 -24.30 9.51 -4.56
C GLN A 10 -22.87 10.04 -4.39
N ILE A 11 -22.01 9.85 -5.39
CA ILE A 11 -20.64 10.41 -5.40
C ILE A 11 -20.70 11.92 -5.59
N GLU A 12 -21.52 12.41 -6.51
CA GLU A 12 -21.70 13.85 -6.72
C GLU A 12 -22.20 14.54 -5.44
N ASP A 13 -23.21 13.97 -4.77
CA ASP A 13 -23.73 14.49 -3.50
C ASP A 13 -22.73 14.35 -2.34
N GLN A 14 -21.88 13.33 -2.36
CA GLN A 14 -20.80 13.21 -1.39
C GLN A 14 -19.78 14.33 -1.56
N ALA A 15 -19.29 14.57 -2.77
CA ALA A 15 -18.26 15.58 -3.05
C ALA A 15 -18.73 17.01 -2.69
N LYS A 16 -20.03 17.30 -2.81
CA LYS A 16 -20.62 18.57 -2.34
C LYS A 16 -20.59 18.74 -0.80
N ARG A 17 -20.64 17.64 -0.05
CA ARG A 17 -20.70 17.63 1.42
C ARG A 17 -19.32 17.54 2.06
N ASP A 18 -18.45 16.70 1.49
CA ASP A 18 -17.08 16.48 1.93
C ASP A 18 -16.22 16.15 0.71
N ASP A 19 -15.28 17.03 0.41
CA ASP A 19 -14.36 16.96 -0.73
C ASP A 19 -13.16 16.02 -0.49
N ARG A 20 -13.18 15.24 0.60
CA ARG A 20 -12.18 14.21 0.88
C ARG A 20 -12.50 12.89 0.20
N CYS A 21 -11.48 12.24 -0.34
CA CYS A 21 -11.58 10.85 -0.81
C CYS A 21 -10.28 10.08 -0.62
N VAL A 22 -10.36 8.75 -0.77
CA VAL A 22 -9.25 7.83 -0.59
C VAL A 22 -9.05 6.98 -1.84
N LEU A 23 -7.80 6.89 -2.31
CA LEU A 23 -7.37 6.01 -3.39
C LEU A 23 -6.37 4.97 -2.83
N PRO A 24 -6.76 3.70 -2.64
CA PRO A 24 -5.83 2.66 -2.26
C PRO A 24 -4.92 2.27 -3.44
N LEU A 25 -3.63 2.12 -3.19
CA LEU A 25 -2.61 1.75 -4.19
C LEU A 25 -1.88 0.48 -3.74
N GLY A 26 -1.94 -0.57 -4.54
CA GLY A 26 -1.28 -1.85 -4.29
C GLY A 26 -0.19 -2.19 -5.30
N CYS A 27 0.06 -3.50 -5.41
CA CYS A 27 0.87 -4.14 -6.43
C CYS A 27 0.51 -5.63 -6.53
N VAL A 28 0.88 -6.25 -7.66
CA VAL A 28 0.91 -7.71 -7.80
C VAL A 28 2.36 -8.14 -7.90
N GLU A 29 2.89 -8.67 -6.80
CA GLU A 29 4.30 -9.03 -6.69
C GLU A 29 4.56 -10.18 -5.72
N GLN A 30 5.72 -10.80 -5.87
CA GLN A 30 6.20 -11.84 -4.98
C GLN A 30 6.11 -11.39 -3.50
N HIS A 31 5.51 -12.22 -2.67
CA HIS A 31 5.47 -12.04 -1.22
C HIS A 31 5.81 -13.36 -0.51
N ALA A 32 6.89 -14.01 -0.95
CA ALA A 32 7.28 -15.34 -0.48
C ALA A 32 6.11 -16.34 -0.51
N TYR A 33 5.56 -16.69 0.66
CA TYR A 33 4.49 -17.68 0.82
C TYR A 33 3.09 -17.06 0.90
N LEU A 34 2.97 -15.73 0.80
CA LEU A 34 1.70 -15.02 0.84
C LEU A 34 1.11 -14.85 -0.56
N SER A 35 -0.14 -14.36 -0.61
CA SER A 35 -0.80 -13.95 -1.84
C SER A 35 0.06 -12.94 -2.64
N LEU A 36 0.13 -13.11 -3.96
CA LEU A 36 0.77 -12.12 -4.85
C LEU A 36 0.07 -10.75 -4.81
N ALA A 37 -1.17 -10.70 -4.32
CA ALA A 37 -1.94 -9.47 -4.17
C ALA A 37 -1.82 -8.85 -2.77
N THR A 38 -0.82 -9.23 -1.96
CA THR A 38 -0.65 -8.76 -0.57
C THR A 38 -0.79 -7.24 -0.47
N ASP A 39 -0.05 -6.48 -1.25
CA ASP A 39 -0.11 -5.01 -1.23
C ASP A 39 -1.52 -4.46 -1.54
N ALA A 40 -2.20 -5.05 -2.52
CA ALA A 40 -3.55 -4.64 -2.92
C ALA A 40 -4.58 -4.97 -1.83
N ILE A 41 -4.54 -6.19 -1.27
CA ILE A 41 -5.43 -6.62 -0.18
C ILE A 41 -5.25 -5.72 1.04
N LEU A 42 -4.00 -5.47 1.44
CA LEU A 42 -3.71 -4.69 2.65
C LEU A 42 -4.08 -3.21 2.48
N SER A 43 -3.71 -2.59 1.36
CA SER A 43 -4.04 -1.18 1.12
C SER A 43 -5.54 -0.93 0.99
N GLU A 44 -6.28 -1.81 0.30
CA GLU A 44 -7.74 -1.69 0.18
C GLU A 44 -8.42 -1.80 1.54
N ARG A 45 -8.04 -2.83 2.32
CA ARG A 45 -8.66 -3.12 3.59
C ARG A 45 -8.41 -2.03 4.62
N ILE A 46 -7.15 -1.57 4.77
CA ILE A 46 -6.81 -0.55 5.76
C ILE A 46 -7.45 0.80 5.41
N ALA A 47 -7.53 1.13 4.10
CA ALA A 47 -8.22 2.33 3.63
C ALA A 47 -9.72 2.28 3.95
N ALA A 48 -10.37 1.14 3.69
CA ALA A 48 -11.78 0.93 3.98
C ALA A 48 -12.10 1.06 5.48
N GLU A 49 -11.35 0.37 6.33
CA GLU A 49 -11.56 0.37 7.79
C GLU A 49 -11.27 1.74 8.42
N ALA A 50 -10.20 2.42 7.98
CA ALA A 50 -9.88 3.76 8.46
C ALA A 50 -10.93 4.80 8.05
N ALA A 51 -11.44 4.71 6.83
CA ALA A 51 -12.40 5.68 6.28
C ALA A 51 -13.85 5.44 6.72
N GLU A 52 -14.21 4.23 7.16
CA GLU A 52 -15.60 3.88 7.47
C GLU A 52 -16.25 4.87 8.45
N PRO A 53 -15.70 5.14 9.64
CA PRO A 53 -16.32 6.05 10.60
C PRO A 53 -16.22 7.53 10.22
N LEU A 54 -15.42 7.88 9.20
CA LEU A 54 -15.32 9.24 8.67
C LEU A 54 -16.40 9.54 7.62
N GLY A 55 -17.06 8.50 7.08
CA GLY A 55 -18.05 8.68 6.02
C GLY A 55 -17.46 9.22 4.71
N ILE A 56 -16.17 9.00 4.46
CA ILE A 56 -15.51 9.41 3.20
C ILE A 56 -15.47 8.23 2.20
N PRO A 57 -15.52 8.50 0.88
CA PRO A 57 -15.48 7.47 -0.14
C PRO A 57 -14.06 6.91 -0.35
N VAL A 58 -13.99 5.59 -0.44
CA VAL A 58 -12.80 4.82 -0.82
C VAL A 58 -13.04 4.23 -2.20
N PHE A 59 -12.21 4.63 -3.15
CA PHE A 59 -12.25 4.10 -4.52
C PHE A 59 -11.68 2.68 -4.57
N PRO A 60 -11.99 1.90 -5.63
CA PRO A 60 -11.38 0.60 -5.83
C PRO A 60 -9.85 0.70 -5.84
N VAL A 61 -9.19 -0.30 -5.25
CA VAL A 61 -7.74 -0.35 -5.20
C VAL A 61 -7.14 -0.41 -6.60
N LEU A 62 -6.08 0.36 -6.82
CA LEU A 62 -5.19 0.14 -7.95
C LEU A 62 -4.35 -1.10 -7.67
N ALA A 63 -4.76 -2.23 -8.24
CA ALA A 63 -4.13 -3.52 -7.95
C ALA A 63 -2.70 -3.68 -8.52
N TYR A 64 -2.35 -2.95 -9.58
CA TYR A 64 -1.04 -3.06 -10.25
C TYR A 64 -0.18 -1.82 -9.99
N GLY A 65 1.08 -2.03 -9.61
CA GLY A 65 2.03 -0.98 -9.27
C GLY A 65 3.36 -1.12 -10.01
N MET A 66 4.39 -0.45 -9.48
CA MET A 66 5.75 -0.50 -10.02
C MET A 66 6.66 -1.38 -9.17
N THR A 67 7.15 -2.49 -9.73
CA THR A 67 8.00 -3.47 -9.04
C THR A 67 9.08 -4.08 -9.94
N PRO A 68 9.92 -3.25 -10.58
CA PRO A 68 10.90 -3.74 -11.57
C PRO A 68 11.90 -4.74 -10.98
N GLY A 69 12.19 -4.62 -9.67
CA GLY A 69 13.13 -5.48 -8.95
C GLY A 69 12.67 -6.93 -8.76
N PHE A 70 11.36 -7.20 -8.82
CA PHE A 70 10.79 -8.53 -8.59
C PHE A 70 10.32 -9.23 -9.87
N THR A 71 10.61 -8.67 -11.04
CA THR A 71 10.17 -9.21 -12.35
C THR A 71 10.71 -10.60 -12.69
N ALA A 72 11.75 -11.07 -12.00
CA ALA A 72 12.25 -12.44 -12.16
C ALA A 72 11.46 -13.50 -11.34
N TYR A 73 10.55 -13.07 -10.47
CA TYR A 73 9.63 -13.95 -9.75
C TYR A 73 8.35 -14.17 -10.58
N PRO A 74 7.95 -15.42 -10.85
CA PRO A 74 6.74 -15.70 -11.63
C PRO A 74 5.49 -15.11 -10.99
N GLY A 75 4.61 -14.54 -11.82
CA GLY A 75 3.36 -13.91 -11.37
C GLY A 75 3.50 -12.43 -10.98
N THR A 76 4.72 -11.94 -10.72
CA THR A 76 4.95 -10.50 -10.52
C THR A 76 4.69 -9.73 -11.82
N ILE A 77 3.87 -8.68 -11.74
CA ILE A 77 3.55 -7.80 -12.87
C ILE A 77 3.93 -6.37 -12.49
N SER A 78 4.95 -5.82 -13.17
CA SER A 78 5.39 -4.45 -12.97
C SER A 78 4.94 -3.55 -14.10
N LEU A 79 4.26 -2.44 -13.75
CA LEU A 79 4.10 -1.32 -14.66
C LEU A 79 5.45 -0.63 -14.87
N ARG A 80 5.61 -0.01 -16.04
CA ARG A 80 6.72 0.94 -16.30
C ARG A 80 6.44 2.22 -15.51
N MET A 81 7.50 2.90 -15.08
CA MET A 81 7.39 4.18 -14.38
C MET A 81 6.51 5.19 -15.13
N THR A 82 6.72 5.35 -16.44
CA THR A 82 5.93 6.27 -17.28
C THR A 82 4.45 5.90 -17.34
N THR A 83 4.13 4.60 -17.39
CA THR A 83 2.75 4.11 -17.36
C THR A 83 2.10 4.34 -16.00
N TYR A 84 2.83 4.07 -14.91
CA TYR A 84 2.32 4.29 -13.56
C TYR A 84 2.05 5.77 -13.27
N ILE A 85 2.96 6.66 -13.68
CA ILE A 85 2.76 8.12 -13.54
C ILE A 85 1.51 8.57 -14.28
N ALA A 86 1.39 8.25 -15.57
CA ALA A 86 0.24 8.66 -16.38
C ALA A 86 -1.08 8.14 -15.79
N LEU A 87 -1.09 6.89 -15.31
CA LEU A 87 -2.25 6.30 -14.66
C LEU A 87 -2.63 7.04 -13.36
N ILE A 88 -1.67 7.37 -12.49
CA ILE A 88 -1.96 8.12 -11.26
C ILE A 88 -2.47 9.52 -11.58
N GLU A 89 -1.91 10.20 -12.58
CA GLU A 89 -2.43 11.51 -13.02
C GLU A 89 -3.87 11.42 -13.52
N ASP A 90 -4.21 10.40 -14.31
CA ASP A 90 -5.58 10.17 -14.80
C ASP A 90 -6.56 9.88 -13.65
N LEU A 91 -6.14 9.09 -12.66
CA LEU A 91 -6.96 8.82 -11.47
C LEU A 91 -7.20 10.08 -10.66
N LEU A 92 -6.16 10.88 -10.41
CA LEU A 92 -6.26 12.16 -9.70
C LEU A 92 -7.15 13.14 -10.46
N GLU A 93 -7.01 13.23 -11.78
CA GLU A 93 -7.87 14.07 -12.62
C GLU A 93 -9.34 13.62 -12.57
N GLY A 94 -9.60 12.31 -12.59
CA GLY A 94 -10.94 11.75 -12.49
C GLY A 94 -11.65 12.13 -11.17
N VAL A 95 -10.96 11.98 -10.04
CA VAL A 95 -11.54 12.35 -8.73
C VAL A 95 -11.65 13.86 -8.57
N TYR A 96 -10.69 14.63 -9.08
CA TYR A 96 -10.71 16.09 -9.05
C TYR A 96 -11.90 16.66 -9.84
N ARG A 97 -12.14 16.15 -11.05
CA ARG A 97 -13.32 16.51 -11.86
C ARG A 97 -14.64 16.16 -11.19
N SER A 98 -14.64 15.15 -10.32
CA SER A 98 -15.82 14.72 -9.57
C SER A 98 -16.11 15.59 -8.33
N GLY A 99 -15.28 16.60 -8.05
CA GLY A 99 -15.47 17.56 -6.96
C GLY A 99 -14.59 17.31 -5.74
N PHE A 100 -13.80 16.23 -5.70
CA PHE A 100 -12.86 15.99 -4.60
C PHE A 100 -11.64 16.90 -4.71
N ARG A 101 -11.13 17.35 -3.57
CA ARG A 101 -9.95 18.23 -3.47
C ARG A 101 -8.91 17.72 -2.51
N ARG A 102 -9.32 16.96 -1.49
CA ARG A 102 -8.44 16.43 -0.45
C ARG A 102 -8.31 14.92 -0.61
N ILE A 103 -7.23 14.48 -1.25
CA ILE A 103 -7.08 13.08 -1.70
C ILE A 103 -6.00 12.40 -0.88
N VAL A 104 -6.32 11.27 -0.26
CA VAL A 104 -5.33 10.40 0.39
C VAL A 104 -5.05 9.20 -0.49
N LEU A 105 -3.80 9.08 -0.95
CA LEU A 105 -3.26 7.87 -1.55
C LEU A 105 -2.79 6.94 -0.43
N VAL A 106 -3.53 5.85 -0.17
CA VAL A 106 -3.14 4.84 0.83
C VAL A 106 -2.33 3.78 0.11
N ASN A 107 -1.01 3.83 0.25
CA ASN A 107 -0.10 3.01 -0.52
C ASN A 107 0.40 1.81 0.27
N GLY A 108 0.22 0.63 -0.31
CA GLY A 108 0.69 -0.66 0.21
C GLY A 108 2.09 -1.04 -0.24
N HIS A 109 2.63 -0.43 -1.30
CA HIS A 109 3.85 -0.92 -1.94
C HIS A 109 4.96 0.13 -2.01
N GLY A 110 6.16 -0.20 -1.50
CA GLY A 110 7.30 0.73 -1.52
C GLY A 110 7.75 1.15 -2.92
N GLY A 111 7.60 0.27 -3.93
CA GLY A 111 8.00 0.57 -5.30
C GLY A 111 7.18 1.68 -5.97
N ASN A 112 5.99 2.00 -5.44
CA ASN A 112 5.13 3.08 -5.96
C ASN A 112 5.62 4.49 -5.58
N ALA A 113 6.53 4.62 -4.62
CA ALA A 113 6.95 5.90 -4.03
C ALA A 113 7.42 6.98 -5.03
N PRO A 114 8.12 6.66 -6.15
CA PRO A 114 8.58 7.68 -7.10
C PRO A 114 7.49 8.54 -7.74
N VAL A 115 6.22 8.15 -7.66
CA VAL A 115 5.12 8.94 -8.24
C VAL A 115 4.91 10.30 -7.56
N MET A 116 5.43 10.49 -6.34
CA MET A 116 5.18 11.71 -5.57
C MET A 116 5.67 13.01 -6.22
N THR A 117 6.74 12.95 -7.01
CA THR A 117 7.19 14.11 -7.80
C THR A 117 6.12 14.53 -8.81
N ALA A 118 5.52 13.57 -9.53
CA ALA A 118 4.45 13.83 -10.48
C ALA A 118 3.17 14.30 -9.79
N VAL A 119 2.82 13.74 -8.61
CA VAL A 119 1.68 14.21 -7.80
C VAL A 119 1.86 15.67 -7.38
N THR A 120 3.08 16.06 -7.01
CA THR A 120 3.41 17.45 -6.64
C THR A 120 3.27 18.39 -7.84
N GLU A 121 3.76 17.98 -9.01
CA GLU A 121 3.57 18.73 -10.26
C GLU A 121 2.09 18.87 -10.64
N TRP A 122 1.31 17.80 -10.45
CA TRP A 122 -0.13 17.80 -10.70
C TRP A 122 -0.87 18.80 -9.79
N MET A 123 -0.52 18.88 -8.50
CA MET A 123 -1.05 19.88 -7.56
C MET A 123 -0.62 21.31 -7.93
N GLY A 124 0.60 21.51 -8.47
CA GLY A 124 1.06 22.83 -8.93
C GLY A 124 0.19 23.45 -10.03
N ARG A 125 -0.58 22.63 -10.75
CA ARG A 125 -1.56 23.07 -11.77
C ARG A 125 -2.99 23.20 -11.23
N ARG A 126 -3.23 22.81 -9.97
CA ARG A 126 -4.54 22.74 -9.29
C ARG A 126 -4.42 23.29 -7.87
N PRO A 127 -4.39 24.64 -7.72
CA PRO A 127 -4.06 25.28 -6.45
C PRO A 127 -5.09 25.04 -5.33
N ASP A 128 -6.27 24.54 -5.66
CA ASP A 128 -7.32 24.15 -4.73
C ASP A 128 -7.29 22.65 -4.36
N ALA A 129 -6.35 21.86 -4.90
CA ALA A 129 -6.20 20.44 -4.59
C ALA A 129 -5.04 20.17 -3.62
N SER A 130 -5.22 19.18 -2.75
CA SER A 130 -4.22 18.67 -1.83
C SER A 130 -4.21 17.14 -1.87
N VAL A 131 -3.02 16.55 -2.06
CA VAL A 131 -2.83 15.11 -2.15
C VAL A 131 -1.79 14.67 -1.12
N LYS A 132 -2.14 13.69 -0.30
CA LYS A 132 -1.23 13.04 0.64
C LYS A 132 -0.95 11.62 0.17
N MET A 133 0.30 11.20 0.28
CA MET A 133 0.66 9.79 0.18
C MET A 133 0.97 9.24 1.56
N HIS A 134 0.25 8.19 1.93
CA HIS A 134 0.43 7.47 3.17
C HIS A 134 0.87 6.04 2.86
N ASN A 135 2.17 5.77 3.01
CA ASN A 135 2.69 4.41 3.03
C ASN A 135 2.29 3.80 4.38
N TRP A 136 1.18 3.07 4.44
CA TRP A 136 0.57 2.67 5.72
C TRP A 136 1.53 1.81 6.56
N TRP A 137 2.30 0.94 5.91
CA TRP A 137 3.31 0.10 6.54
C TRP A 137 4.51 0.89 7.05
N ALA A 138 4.73 2.12 6.60
CA ALA A 138 5.83 2.99 7.01
C ALA A 138 5.38 4.14 7.93
N GLY A 139 4.12 4.15 8.38
CA GLY A 139 3.60 5.14 9.31
C GLY A 139 4.36 5.11 10.64
N PRO A 140 4.61 6.28 11.28
CA PRO A 140 5.48 6.35 12.46
C PRO A 140 4.93 5.57 13.67
N ARG A 141 3.61 5.57 13.92
CA ARG A 141 2.99 4.79 15.01
C ARG A 141 3.02 3.30 14.69
N PHE A 142 2.70 2.92 13.46
CA PHE A 142 2.77 1.54 13.00
C PHE A 142 4.19 1.00 13.11
N GLN A 143 5.19 1.71 12.58
CA GLN A 143 6.60 1.33 12.66
C GLN A 143 7.13 1.26 14.10
N LYS A 144 6.65 2.12 15.00
CA LYS A 144 6.96 2.02 16.43
C LYS A 144 6.42 0.72 17.02
N ALA A 145 5.18 0.34 16.70
CA ALA A 145 4.57 -0.91 17.14
C ALA A 145 5.28 -2.15 16.54
N VAL A 146 5.62 -2.11 15.25
CA VAL A 146 6.42 -3.16 14.59
C VAL A 146 7.73 -3.37 15.34
N LYS A 147 8.52 -2.31 15.55
CA LYS A 147 9.83 -2.40 16.23
C LYS A 147 9.73 -2.87 17.67
N ALA A 148 8.66 -2.50 18.37
CA ALA A 148 8.41 -2.97 19.74
C ALA A 148 8.06 -4.47 19.78
N THR A 149 7.46 -4.99 18.71
CA THR A 149 7.09 -6.41 18.57
C THR A 149 8.30 -7.25 18.14
N ASP A 150 8.96 -6.86 17.05
CA ASP A 150 10.18 -7.47 16.54
C ASP A 150 10.87 -6.51 15.55
N PRO A 151 12.12 -6.08 15.79
CA PRO A 151 12.82 -5.22 14.85
C PRO A 151 13.20 -5.94 13.54
N ALA A 152 13.19 -7.27 13.50
CA ALA A 152 13.44 -8.05 12.28
C ALA A 152 12.16 -8.16 11.43
N ALA A 153 11.71 -7.02 10.91
CA ALA A 153 10.52 -6.87 10.08
C ALA A 153 10.88 -6.26 8.72
N SER A 154 10.43 -6.91 7.65
CA SER A 154 10.78 -6.55 6.27
C SER A 154 9.76 -7.07 5.24
N HIS A 155 10.07 -6.88 3.95
CA HIS A 155 9.30 -7.41 2.82
C HIS A 155 9.04 -8.92 2.93
N ALA A 156 7.78 -9.30 2.73
CA ALA A 156 7.24 -10.66 2.82
C ALA A 156 7.55 -11.40 4.14
N SER A 157 7.83 -10.64 5.19
CA SER A 157 7.99 -11.17 6.55
C SER A 157 6.67 -11.11 7.31
N TRP A 158 6.73 -11.47 8.58
CA TRP A 158 5.59 -11.45 9.49
C TRP A 158 4.82 -10.12 9.49
N MET A 159 5.46 -8.97 9.25
CA MET A 159 4.76 -7.66 9.29
C MET A 159 3.72 -7.45 8.18
N GLU A 160 3.78 -8.25 7.11
CA GLU A 160 2.81 -8.25 6.00
C GLU A 160 1.92 -9.51 6.02
N ASN A 161 2.20 -10.44 6.95
CA ASN A 161 1.54 -11.73 7.07
C ASN A 161 0.30 -11.67 7.99
N PHE A 162 -0.74 -11.01 7.50
CA PHE A 162 -2.05 -10.97 8.14
C PHE A 162 -2.91 -12.17 7.72
N PRO A 163 -3.93 -12.56 8.50
CA PRO A 163 -4.78 -13.71 8.17
C PRO A 163 -5.36 -13.68 6.75
N TRP A 164 -5.64 -12.49 6.22
CA TRP A 164 -6.21 -12.28 4.88
C TRP A 164 -5.18 -12.21 3.73
N THR A 165 -3.88 -12.31 4.01
CA THR A 165 -2.84 -12.42 2.97
C THR A 165 -2.28 -13.84 2.85
N ARG A 166 -2.67 -14.73 3.76
CA ARG A 166 -2.30 -16.16 3.75
C ARG A 166 -3.14 -16.94 2.73
N LEU A 167 -2.53 -17.98 2.16
CA LEU A 167 -3.15 -18.84 1.18
C LEU A 167 -3.55 -20.18 1.82
N GLU A 168 -4.75 -20.67 1.48
CA GLU A 168 -5.21 -21.98 1.91
C GLU A 168 -4.24 -23.08 1.42
N GLY A 169 -3.90 -24.01 2.31
CA GLY A 169 -2.99 -25.13 2.00
C GLY A 169 -1.50 -24.75 1.93
N VAL A 170 -1.12 -23.48 2.13
CA VAL A 170 0.28 -23.05 2.16
C VAL A 170 0.76 -22.99 3.61
N THR A 171 1.79 -23.77 3.94
CA THR A 171 2.45 -23.74 5.24
C THR A 171 3.65 -22.79 5.22
N LEU A 172 3.71 -21.88 6.19
CA LEU A 172 4.83 -20.94 6.32
C LEU A 172 6.00 -21.59 7.08
N PRO A 173 7.26 -21.22 6.78
CA PRO A 173 8.40 -21.69 7.56
C PRO A 173 8.39 -21.15 9.00
N ASP A 174 8.74 -22.01 9.98
CA ASP A 174 8.83 -21.62 11.40
C ASP A 174 10.13 -20.88 11.77
N GLY A 175 11.07 -20.80 10.83
CA GLY A 175 12.39 -20.22 11.02
C GLY A 175 12.44 -18.69 10.90
N VAL A 176 13.65 -18.16 11.13
CA VAL A 176 13.99 -16.75 10.87
C VAL A 176 14.87 -16.72 9.62
N LYS A 177 14.48 -15.93 8.62
CA LYS A 177 15.33 -15.69 7.46
C LYS A 177 16.48 -14.73 7.83
N PRO A 178 17.74 -15.08 7.56
CA PRO A 178 18.86 -14.16 7.80
C PRO A 178 18.81 -12.98 6.82
N PRO A 179 19.42 -11.83 7.20
CA PRO A 179 19.57 -10.70 6.28
C PRO A 179 20.50 -11.05 5.12
N PHE A 180 20.31 -10.35 4.00
CA PHE A 180 21.18 -10.40 2.82
C PHE A 180 22.08 -9.15 2.74
N ASP A 181 23.08 -9.19 1.86
CA ASP A 181 23.90 -8.02 1.55
C ASP A 181 23.09 -6.99 0.74
N ALA A 182 22.70 -5.90 1.42
CA ALA A 182 21.90 -4.83 0.83
C ALA A 182 22.61 -4.10 -0.32
N ALA A 183 23.94 -3.91 -0.23
CA ALA A 183 24.68 -3.21 -1.28
C ALA A 183 24.71 -4.07 -2.56
N LEU A 184 24.94 -5.37 -2.41
CA LEU A 184 24.88 -6.31 -3.52
C LEU A 184 23.47 -6.36 -4.13
N TYR A 185 22.43 -6.39 -3.30
CA TYR A 185 21.04 -6.40 -3.75
C TYR A 185 20.68 -5.15 -4.55
N GLN A 186 21.09 -3.96 -4.11
CA GLN A 186 20.77 -2.71 -4.82
C GLN A 186 21.44 -2.65 -6.21
N ALA A 187 22.64 -3.21 -6.33
CA ALA A 187 23.37 -3.28 -7.60
C ALA A 187 22.95 -4.45 -8.52
N ALA A 188 22.02 -5.30 -8.07
CA ALA A 188 21.66 -6.53 -8.78
C ALA A 188 20.52 -6.33 -9.82
N SER A 189 20.61 -7.08 -10.93
CA SER A 189 19.49 -7.27 -11.86
C SER A 189 18.34 -8.04 -11.19
N PRO A 190 17.11 -8.02 -11.74
CA PRO A 190 16.00 -8.78 -11.16
C PRO A 190 16.29 -10.28 -10.98
N GLN A 191 16.97 -10.91 -11.94
CA GLN A 191 17.40 -12.31 -11.83
C GLN A 191 18.35 -12.50 -10.65
N ARG A 192 19.35 -11.62 -10.53
CA ARG A 192 20.32 -11.70 -9.43
C ARG A 192 19.69 -11.38 -8.07
N LYS A 193 18.70 -10.48 -8.02
CA LYS A 193 17.89 -10.22 -6.82
C LYS A 193 17.13 -11.46 -6.37
N ARG A 194 16.55 -12.22 -7.31
CA ARG A 194 15.91 -13.50 -7.01
C ARG A 194 16.89 -14.53 -6.46
N GLU A 195 18.10 -14.62 -7.01
CA GLU A 195 19.14 -15.51 -6.49
C GLU A 195 19.58 -15.15 -5.08
N ILE A 196 19.71 -13.85 -4.77
CA ILE A 196 20.09 -13.34 -3.45
C ILE A 196 19.00 -13.65 -2.41
N LEU A 197 17.75 -13.38 -2.75
CA LEU A 197 16.63 -13.50 -1.82
C LEU A 197 16.06 -14.92 -1.75
N GLY A 198 16.20 -15.75 -2.78
CA GLY A 198 15.63 -17.10 -2.83
C GLY A 198 14.11 -17.10 -2.87
N ASP A 199 13.47 -17.36 -1.73
CA ASP A 199 12.01 -17.34 -1.56
C ASP A 199 11.39 -15.94 -1.67
N GLY A 200 12.19 -14.87 -1.61
CA GLY A 200 11.72 -13.50 -1.79
C GLY A 200 11.39 -12.72 -0.50
N ASN A 201 11.42 -13.35 0.67
CA ASN A 201 11.42 -12.65 1.95
C ASN A 201 12.77 -11.94 2.15
N PHE A 202 12.76 -10.73 2.72
CA PHE A 202 13.99 -9.95 2.91
C PHE A 202 14.78 -10.41 4.14
N HIS A 203 14.13 -10.53 5.29
CA HIS A 203 14.64 -11.17 6.50
C HIS A 203 13.54 -11.28 7.57
N GLY A 204 13.85 -11.98 8.67
CA GLY A 204 12.98 -12.06 9.84
C GLY A 204 12.08 -13.30 9.83
N ARG A 205 11.16 -13.36 10.78
CA ARG A 205 10.17 -14.44 10.86
C ARG A 205 9.18 -14.33 9.71
N TYR A 206 8.68 -15.47 9.23
CA TYR A 206 7.61 -15.50 8.22
C TYR A 206 6.24 -15.21 8.82
N GLN A 207 6.01 -15.61 10.07
CA GLN A 207 4.71 -15.51 10.73
C GLN A 207 4.84 -15.18 12.21
N ARG A 208 3.76 -14.62 12.76
CA ARG A 208 3.52 -14.40 14.18
C ARG A 208 2.06 -14.73 14.50
N PRO A 209 1.70 -14.94 15.79
CA PRO A 209 0.32 -15.23 16.18
C PRO A 209 -0.67 -14.16 15.69
N ASP A 210 -1.88 -14.58 15.32
CA ASP A 210 -2.89 -13.69 14.77
C ASP A 210 -3.29 -12.58 15.73
N GLU A 211 -3.30 -12.86 17.03
CA GLU A 211 -3.56 -11.85 18.05
C GLU A 211 -2.57 -10.68 17.97
N GLU A 212 -1.27 -10.97 17.82
CA GLU A 212 -0.24 -9.93 17.65
C GLU A 212 -0.42 -9.16 16.34
N MET A 213 -0.73 -9.88 15.25
CA MET A 213 -0.95 -9.28 13.93
C MET A 213 -2.18 -8.37 13.92
N LEU A 214 -3.28 -8.78 14.54
CA LEU A 214 -4.51 -7.99 14.61
C LEU A 214 -4.34 -6.77 15.52
N ALA A 215 -3.58 -6.88 16.61
CA ALA A 215 -3.24 -5.73 17.46
C ALA A 215 -2.41 -4.70 16.67
N LEU A 216 -1.42 -5.17 15.89
CA LEU A 216 -0.62 -4.31 15.03
C LEU A 216 -1.46 -3.67 13.91
N TRP A 217 -2.38 -4.42 13.31
CA TRP A 217 -3.31 -3.93 12.31
C TRP A 217 -4.15 -2.75 12.81
N ALA A 218 -4.69 -2.87 14.03
CA ALA A 218 -5.48 -1.81 14.66
C ALA A 218 -4.68 -0.49 14.80
N VAL A 219 -3.38 -0.57 15.11
CA VAL A 219 -2.49 0.61 15.12
C VAL A 219 -2.40 1.24 13.73
N GLY A 220 -2.25 0.41 12.70
CA GLY A 220 -2.22 0.87 11.30
C GLY A 220 -3.52 1.57 10.90
N VAL A 221 -4.68 0.97 11.20
CA VAL A 221 -5.99 1.56 10.89
C VAL A 221 -6.16 2.93 11.54
N GLU A 222 -5.83 3.07 12.83
CA GLU A 222 -5.94 4.34 13.54
C GLU A 222 -4.92 5.38 13.06
N GLU A 223 -3.75 4.94 12.59
CA GLU A 223 -2.78 5.83 11.95
C GLU A 223 -3.25 6.32 10.59
N THR A 224 -3.70 5.42 9.73
CA THR A 224 -4.26 5.75 8.42
C THR A 224 -5.47 6.67 8.55
N ARG A 225 -6.35 6.43 9.54
CA ARG A 225 -7.50 7.30 9.85
C ARG A 225 -7.06 8.72 10.18
N ALA A 226 -6.06 8.88 11.04
CA ALA A 226 -5.57 10.20 11.44
C ALA A 226 -5.07 11.02 10.23
N VAL A 227 -4.37 10.38 9.28
CA VAL A 227 -3.90 11.05 8.05
C VAL A 227 -5.05 11.62 7.21
N MET A 228 -6.23 10.99 7.24
CA MET A 228 -7.43 11.45 6.52
C MET A 228 -8.09 12.68 7.16
N VAL A 229 -7.86 12.94 8.45
CA VAL A 229 -8.50 14.03 9.19
C VAL A 229 -7.55 15.20 9.51
N GLU A 230 -6.29 14.91 9.80
CA GLU A 230 -5.33 15.89 10.30
C GLU A 230 -4.57 16.60 9.17
N SER A 231 -4.13 17.84 9.42
CA SER A 231 -3.08 18.52 8.62
C SER A 231 -3.39 18.65 7.13
N TRP A 232 -4.57 19.15 6.78
CA TRP A 232 -4.86 19.67 5.44
C TRP A 232 -4.50 21.17 5.38
N PRO A 233 -3.88 21.67 4.28
CA PRO A 233 -3.56 23.09 4.13
C PRO A 233 -4.81 23.96 3.90
#